data_AF-A0A4Q1FA69-F1
#
_entry.id   AF-A0A4Q1FA69-F1
#
_cell.length_a   1.000
_cell.length_b   1.000
_cell.length_c   1.000
_cell.angle_alpha   90.00
_cell.angle_beta   90.00
_cell.angle_gamma   90.00
#
_symmetry.space_group_name_H-M   'P 1'
#
loop_
_entity.id
_entity.type
_entity.pdbx_description
1 polymer ?
#
loop_
_entity_poly.entity_id
_entity_poly.type
_entity_poly.pdbx_seq_one_letter_code
_entity_poly.pdbx_strand_id
1 'polypeptide(L)'
;MKKTNNRIEVIAWYCPTIPLSYGPKEFGGLPGLILELHDDKIVYLVSKIDINSNLDIKINEVKGKIITEENFDKIVEQTHQNNMNAMPK
;
A
#
# COMPACT_ATOMS: atom_id res chain seq x y z
N MET A 1 -31.95 -6.54 -9.22
CA MET A 1 -31.09 -6.26 -8.06
C MET A 1 -30.47 -4.88 -8.25
N LYS A 2 -30.66 -3.94 -7.31
CA LYS A 2 -30.11 -2.58 -7.42
C LYS A 2 -28.61 -2.62 -7.08
N LYS A 3 -27.73 -2.24 -8.02
CA LYS A 3 -26.31 -1.99 -7.74
C LYS A 3 -26.21 -0.75 -6.85
N THR A 4 -25.94 -0.93 -5.57
CA THR A 4 -25.52 0.16 -4.69
C THR A 4 -24.07 0.51 -5.02
N ASN A 5 -23.85 1.68 -5.62
CA ASN A 5 -22.52 2.23 -5.86
C ASN A 5 -21.91 2.64 -4.52
N ASN A 6 -21.21 1.71 -3.86
CA ASN A 6 -20.50 1.97 -2.62
C ASN A 6 -19.16 2.64 -2.95
N ARG A 7 -19.15 3.96 -3.14
CA ARG A 7 -17.92 4.73 -3.29
C ARG A 7 -17.37 5.03 -1.91
N ILE A 8 -16.08 4.77 -1.71
CA ILE A 8 -15.35 5.17 -0.52
C ILE A 8 -14.74 6.53 -0.81
N GLU A 9 -15.03 7.52 0.02
CA GLU A 9 -14.41 8.83 -0.05
C GLU A 9 -13.04 8.78 0.63
N VAL A 10 -12.04 9.36 -0.03
CA VAL A 10 -10.68 9.46 0.47
C VAL A 10 -10.20 10.89 0.31
N ILE A 11 -9.70 11.49 1.39
CA ILE A 11 -9.18 12.86 1.42
C ILE A 11 -7.76 12.83 1.96
N ALA A 12 -6.81 13.46 1.25
CA ALA A 12 -5.42 13.53 1.66
C ALA A 12 -4.93 14.98 1.72
N TRP A 13 -4.31 15.36 2.83
CA TRP A 13 -3.62 16.63 3.01
C TRP A 13 -2.11 16.39 2.91
N TYR A 14 -1.47 17.11 2.00
CA TYR A 14 -0.05 16.91 1.68
C TYR A 14 0.76 18.20 1.78
N CYS A 15 2.06 18.06 1.96
CA CYS A 15 2.98 19.16 2.18
C CYS A 15 4.02 19.26 1.03
N PRO A 16 3.85 20.20 0.08
CA PRO A 16 4.76 20.33 -1.07
C PRO A 16 6.20 20.72 -0.72
N THR A 17 6.41 21.36 0.43
CA THR A 17 7.74 21.77 0.89
C THR A 17 8.59 20.58 1.33
N ILE A 18 7.96 19.42 1.58
CA ILE A 18 8.61 18.12 1.79
C ILE A 18 8.30 17.27 0.55
N PRO A 19 9.12 17.31 -0.51
CA PRO A 19 8.80 16.75 -1.82
C PRO A 19 8.98 15.21 -1.87
N LEU A 20 8.39 14.52 -0.90
CA LEU A 20 8.34 13.06 -0.81
C LEU A 20 6.93 12.61 -1.19
N SER A 21 6.76 11.95 -2.33
CA SER A 21 5.45 11.53 -2.83
C SER A 21 4.90 10.27 -2.11
N TYR A 22 5.09 10.19 -0.80
CA TYR A 22 4.72 9.06 0.05
C TYR A 22 3.59 9.42 1.01
N GLY A 23 2.92 8.40 1.54
CA GLY A 23 1.87 8.54 2.54
C GLY A 23 1.58 7.23 3.26
N PRO A 24 0.58 7.23 4.15
CA PRO A 24 0.17 6.03 4.88
C PRO A 24 -0.39 4.94 3.96
N LYS A 25 -0.20 3.67 4.33
CA LYS A 25 -0.61 2.48 3.54
C LYS A 25 -0.01 2.53 2.12
N GLU A 26 -0.86 2.40 1.10
CA GLU A 26 -0.54 2.41 -0.32
C GLU A 26 -0.83 3.79 -0.96
N PHE A 27 -1.18 4.81 -0.17
CA PHE A 27 -1.47 6.14 -0.68
C PHE A 27 -0.18 6.93 -0.91
N GLY A 28 -0.04 7.50 -2.11
CA GLY A 28 1.12 8.29 -2.52
C GLY A 28 0.92 8.91 -3.90
N GLY A 29 1.97 9.52 -4.44
CA GLY A 29 1.97 10.13 -5.78
C GLY A 29 1.56 11.61 -5.83
N LEU A 30 1.24 12.22 -4.69
CA LEU A 30 1.05 13.67 -4.58
C LEU A 30 2.41 14.39 -4.59
N PRO A 31 2.47 15.67 -5.02
CA PRO A 31 3.72 16.43 -5.05
C PRO A 31 4.10 16.94 -3.65
N GLY A 32 4.21 16.02 -2.68
CA GLY A 32 4.54 16.28 -1.29
C GLY A 32 4.10 15.15 -0.35
N LEU A 33 4.66 15.14 0.86
CA LEU A 33 4.37 14.10 1.86
C LEU A 33 2.94 14.24 2.38
N ILE A 34 2.18 13.15 2.39
CA ILE A 34 0.84 13.12 3.00
C ILE A 34 0.99 13.17 4.52
N LEU A 35 0.45 14.22 5.14
CA LEU A 35 0.48 14.44 6.59
C LEU A 35 -0.82 14.02 7.28
N GLU A 36 -1.92 14.02 6.54
CA GLU A 36 -3.22 13.59 7.03
C GLU A 36 -3.98 12.88 5.91
N LEU A 37 -4.59 11.74 6.23
CA LEU A 37 -5.35 10.92 5.30
C LEU A 37 -6.63 10.44 5.98
N HIS A 38 -7.77 10.71 5.34
CA HIS A 38 -9.08 10.18 5.72
C HIS A 38 -9.42 9.08 4.74
N ASP A 39 -9.51 7.84 5.23
CA ASP A 39 -9.81 6.62 4.48
C ASP A 39 -11.04 5.96 5.10
N ASP A 40 -12.23 6.27 4.56
CA ASP A 40 -13.54 5.89 5.10
C ASP A 40 -13.71 6.29 6.57
N LYS A 41 -13.52 5.35 7.50
CA LYS A 41 -13.68 5.52 8.95
C LYS A 41 -12.37 5.71 9.68
N ILE A 42 -11.24 5.69 8.97
CA ILE A 42 -9.90 5.73 9.55
C ILE A 42 -9.25 7.06 9.18
N VAL A 43 -8.74 7.76 10.18
CA VAL A 43 -7.92 8.96 9.99
C VAL A 43 -6.49 8.66 10.39
N TYR A 44 -5.57 8.86 9.46
CA TYR A 44 -4.14 8.84 9.70
C TYR A 44 -3.67 10.28 9.85
N LEU A 45 -3.03 10.60 10.98
CA LEU A 45 -2.47 11.92 11.25
C LEU A 45 -1.01 11.79 11.68
N VAL A 46 -0.14 12.57 11.07
CA VAL A 46 1.27 12.63 11.47
C VAL A 46 1.39 13.32 12.84
N SER A 47 1.98 12.62 13.80
CA SER A 47 2.23 13.14 15.15
C SER A 47 3.63 13.73 15.32
N LYS A 48 4.64 13.17 14.64
CA LYS A 48 6.03 13.62 14.69
C LYS A 48 6.73 13.27 13.38
N ILE A 49 7.57 14.19 12.89
CA ILE A 49 8.51 13.95 11.79
C ILE A 49 9.91 14.06 12.37
N ASP A 50 10.71 13.00 12.22
CA ASP A 50 12.10 12.96 12.66
C ASP A 50 13.00 12.88 11.42
N ILE A 51 13.72 13.96 11.13
CA ILE A 51 14.59 14.09 9.96
C ILE A 51 16.02 13.80 10.42
N ASN A 52 16.28 12.57 10.86
CA ASN A 52 17.62 12.15 11.21
C ASN A 52 18.26 11.41 10.02
N SER A 53 19.32 11.99 9.46
CA SER A 53 20.05 11.42 8.32
C SER A 53 20.98 10.25 8.69
N ASN A 54 21.09 9.89 9.96
CA ASN A 54 22.00 8.85 10.45
C ASN A 54 21.31 7.49 10.70
N LEU A 55 20.19 7.21 10.03
CA LEU A 55 19.59 5.88 10.07
C LEU A 55 20.40 4.92 9.20
N ASP A 56 21.21 4.08 9.85
CA ASP A 56 21.78 2.87 9.23
C ASP A 56 20.66 1.83 9.07
N ILE A 57 19.91 1.92 7.98
CA ILE A 57 18.88 0.92 7.64
C ILE A 57 19.61 -0.29 7.07
N LYS A 58 19.85 -1.29 7.91
CA LYS A 58 20.30 -2.61 7.44
C LYS A 58 19.16 -3.30 6.72
N ILE A 59 19.20 -3.28 5.40
CA ILE A 59 18.32 -4.09 4.56
C ILE A 59 18.79 -5.54 4.70
N ASN A 60 18.00 -6.35 5.39
CA ASN A 60 18.27 -7.77 5.48
C ASN A 60 18.02 -8.41 4.11
N GLU A 61 18.84 -9.39 3.74
CA GLU A 61 18.57 -10.19 2.55
C GLU A 61 17.21 -10.88 2.66
N VAL A 62 16.44 -10.78 1.59
CA VAL A 62 15.14 -11.42 1.50
C VAL A 62 15.37 -12.93 1.46
N LYS A 63 14.90 -13.64 2.49
CA LYS A 63 14.94 -15.10 2.50
C LYS A 63 13.91 -15.62 1.50
N GLY A 64 14.37 -16.22 0.40
CA GLY A 64 13.46 -16.74 -0.62
C GLY A 64 14.17 -17.18 -1.89
N LYS A 65 13.38 -17.55 -2.89
CA LYS A 65 13.86 -17.84 -4.24
C LYS A 65 13.66 -16.59 -5.08
N ILE A 66 14.71 -16.16 -5.78
CA ILE A 66 14.59 -15.19 -6.85
C ILE A 66 13.83 -15.87 -7.99
N ILE A 67 12.69 -15.31 -8.37
CA ILE A 67 11.87 -15.80 -9.48
C ILE A 67 11.67 -14.67 -10.49
N THR A 68 11.35 -15.05 -11.73
CA THR A 68 10.96 -14.10 -12.78
C THR A 68 9.50 -13.68 -12.61
N GLU A 69 9.15 -12.53 -13.18
CA GLU A 69 7.76 -12.02 -13.23
C GLU A 69 6.79 -13.06 -13.81
N GLU A 70 7.16 -13.70 -14.92
CA GLU A 70 6.33 -14.75 -15.54
C GLU A 70 6.05 -15.93 -14.59
N ASN A 71 7.03 -16.32 -13.78
CA ASN A 71 6.84 -17.39 -12.80
C ASN A 71 6.00 -16.92 -11.61
N PHE A 72 6.09 -15.66 -11.23
CA PHE A 72 5.22 -15.07 -10.20
C PHE A 72 3.76 -15.10 -10.65
N ASP A 73 3.47 -14.67 -11.87
CA ASP A 73 2.11 -14.66 -12.43
C ASP A 73 1.49 -16.06 -12.44
N LYS A 74 2.25 -17.06 -12.87
CA LYS A 74 1.83 -18.47 -12.85
C LYS A 74 1.50 -18.95 -11.43
N ILE A 75 2.30 -18.59 -10.44
CA ILE A 75 2.08 -18.97 -9.04
C ILE A 75 0.80 -18.32 -8.51
N VAL A 76 0.57 -17.05 -8.82
CA VAL A 76 -0.63 -16.31 -8.42
C VAL A 76 -1.89 -16.93 -9.04
N GLU A 77 -1.85 -17.21 -10.35
CA GLU A 77 -2.96 -17.84 -11.07
C GLU A 77 -3.27 -19.23 -10.53
N GLN A 78 -2.23 -20.06 -10.32
CA GLN A 78 -2.40 -21.40 -9.78
C GLN A 78 -2.96 -21.39 -8.36
N THR A 79 -2.49 -20.46 -7.51
CA THR A 79 -2.99 -20.28 -6.14
C THR A 79 -4.46 -19.86 -6.15
N HIS A 80 -4.84 -18.93 -7.04
CA HIS A 80 -6.23 -18.51 -7.20
C HIS A 80 -7.13 -19.69 -7.59
N GLN A 81 -6.72 -20.47 -8.59
CA GLN A 81 -7.49 -21.62 -9.07
C GLN A 81 -7.63 -22.71 -7.99
N ASN A 82 -6.57 -22.99 -7.24
CA ASN A 82 -6.60 -23.96 -6.14
C ASN A 82 -7.56 -23.54 -5.04
N ASN A 83 -7.56 -22.26 -4.66
CA ASN A 83 -8.46 -21.72 -3.64
C ASN A 83 -9.93 -21.74 -4.09
N MET A 84 -10.20 -21.52 -5.39
CA MET A 84 -11.55 -21.65 -5.94
C MET A 84 -12.05 -23.10 -5.96
N ASN A 85 -11.17 -24.07 -6.26
CA ASN A 85 -11.52 -25.49 -6.27
C ASN A 85 -11.75 -26.07 -4.86
N ALA A 86 -11.20 -25.42 -3.82
CA ALA A 86 -11.32 -25.82 -2.42
C ALA A 86 -12.58 -25.26 -1.72
N MET A 87 -13.38 -24.42 -2.39
CA MET A 87 -14.67 -24.00 -1.86
C MET A 87 -15.66 -25.18 -1.90
N PRO A 88 -16.33 -25.52 -0.77
CA PRO A 88 -17.37 -26.54 -0.79
C PRO A 88 -18.49 -26.08 -1.73
N LYS A 89 -18.94 -27.00 -2.60
CA LYS A 89 -20.08 -26.79 -3.50
C LYS A 89 -21.39 -26.56 -2.75
#